data_AF-A0A4C2E2Q9-F1
#
_entry.id   AF-A0A4C2E2Q9-F1
#
_cell.length_a   1.000
_cell.length_b   1.000
_cell.length_c   1.000
_cell.angle_alpha   90.00
_cell.angle_beta   90.00
_cell.angle_gamma   90.00
#
_symmetry.space_group_name_H-M   'P 1'
#
loop_
_entity.id
_entity.type
_entity.pdbx_description
1 polymer ?
#
loop_
_entity_poly.entity_id
_entity_poly.type
_entity_poly.pdbx_seq_one_letter_code
_entity_poly.pdbx_strand_id
1 'polypeptide(L)'
;MDDNSKKYEELKSELKRSLAAKGKLEDEFERLEQEIYEKETEYFSNNNTASNTGIAGNRFSYGGNIIKGFDGFNKSHHHSAGQDSHHRGFNDDDRIFSLSSAIFVKQQQQQMDDWEVE
;
A
#
# COMPACT_ATOMS: atom_id res chain seq x y z
N MET A 1 -45.12 22.82 22.26
CA MET A 1 -44.83 22.99 20.82
C MET A 1 -43.38 23.42 20.59
N ASP A 2 -42.80 24.21 21.48
CA ASP A 2 -41.41 24.68 21.37
C ASP A 2 -40.34 23.60 21.49
N ASP A 3 -40.58 22.54 22.28
CA ASP A 3 -39.58 21.48 22.50
C ASP A 3 -39.30 20.65 21.23
N ASN A 4 -40.32 20.43 20.40
CA ASN A 4 -40.13 19.76 19.11
C ASN A 4 -39.33 20.63 18.12
N SER A 5 -39.55 21.95 18.14
CA SER A 5 -38.80 22.89 17.30
C SER A 5 -37.33 22.98 17.73
N LYS A 6 -37.07 23.00 19.04
CA LYS A 6 -35.69 22.99 19.58
C LYS A 6 -34.96 21.72 19.21
N LYS A 7 -35.58 20.55 19.39
CA LYS A 7 -35.01 19.26 19.04
C LYS A 7 -34.71 19.14 17.54
N TYR A 8 -35.57 19.71 16.69
CA TYR A 8 -35.34 19.76 15.25
C TYR A 8 -34.09 20.57 14.89
N GLU A 9 -33.92 21.76 15.48
CA GLU A 9 -32.74 22.61 15.22
C GLU A 9 -31.45 21.99 15.78
N GLU A 10 -31.51 21.31 16.92
CA GLU A 10 -30.39 20.52 17.46
C GLU A 10 -29.97 19.40 16.51
N LEU A 11 -30.92 18.56 16.06
CA LEU A 11 -30.67 17.48 15.10
C LEU A 11 -30.11 17.99 13.78
N LYS A 12 -30.59 19.15 13.31
CA LYS A 12 -30.09 19.79 12.09
C LYS A 12 -28.66 20.28 12.25
N SER A 13 -28.30 20.81 13.41
CA SER A 13 -26.94 21.23 13.74
C SER A 13 -26.00 20.01 13.83
N GLU A 14 -26.44 18.94 14.48
CA GLU A 14 -25.72 17.67 14.58
C GLU A 14 -25.48 17.04 13.21
N LEU A 15 -26.51 17.00 12.36
CA LEU A 15 -26.41 16.49 10.99
C LEU A 15 -25.38 17.28 10.19
N LYS A 16 -25.39 18.61 10.25
CA LYS A 16 -24.38 19.46 9.58
C LYS A 16 -22.97 19.14 10.06
N ARG A 17 -22.79 18.94 11.36
CA ARG A 17 -21.49 18.56 11.95
C ARG A 17 -21.06 17.18 11.48
N SER A 18 -21.97 16.20 11.48
CA SER A 18 -21.70 14.83 11.03
C SER A 18 -21.31 14.80 9.55
N LEU A 19 -22.01 15.54 8.69
CA LEU A 19 -21.67 15.66 7.27
C LEU A 19 -20.29 16.30 7.04
N ALA A 20 -19.98 17.37 7.79
CA ALA A 20 -18.66 18.00 7.71
C ALA A 20 -17.53 17.08 8.21
N ALA A 21 -17.80 16.28 9.26
CA ALA A 21 -16.85 15.29 9.75
C ALA A 21 -16.66 14.15 8.74
N LYS A 22 -17.74 13.68 8.13
CA LYS A 22 -17.71 12.66 7.09
C LYS A 22 -16.81 13.10 5.93
N GLY A 23 -17.01 14.30 5.39
CA GLY A 23 -16.19 14.80 4.28
C GLY A 23 -14.69 14.83 4.61
N LYS A 24 -14.32 15.28 5.81
CA LYS A 24 -12.91 15.28 6.25
C LYS A 24 -12.31 13.88 6.34
N LEU A 25 -13.10 12.91 6.81
CA LEU A 25 -12.66 11.52 6.91
C LEU A 25 -12.51 10.88 5.53
N GLU A 26 -13.39 11.21 4.59
CA GLU A 26 -13.26 10.77 3.19
C GLU A 26 -11.98 11.35 2.56
N ASP A 27 -11.73 12.65 2.72
CA ASP A 27 -10.50 13.30 2.22
C ASP A 27 -9.23 12.70 2.85
N GLU A 28 -9.24 12.44 4.16
CA GLU A 28 -8.11 11.85 4.87
C GLU A 28 -7.88 10.39 4.45
N PHE A 29 -8.96 9.64 4.23
CA PHE A 29 -8.90 8.26 3.76
C PHE A 29 -8.27 8.18 2.36
N GLU A 30 -8.71 9.01 1.41
CA GLU A 30 -8.13 9.07 0.07
C GLU A 30 -6.63 9.44 0.11
N ARG A 31 -6.25 10.38 0.98
CA ARG A 31 -4.84 10.76 1.18
C ARG A 31 -4.01 9.59 1.70
N LEU A 32 -4.53 8.81 2.65
CA LEU A 32 -3.82 7.68 3.24
C LEU A 32 -3.64 6.52 2.26
N GLU A 33 -4.66 6.21 1.46
CA GLU A 33 -4.57 5.18 0.40
C GLU A 33 -3.44 5.52 -0.59
N GLN A 34 -3.37 6.78 -1.03
CA GLN A 34 -2.29 7.25 -1.90
C GLN A 34 -0.91 7.17 -1.21
N GLU A 35 -0.84 7.58 0.06
CA GLU A 35 0.40 7.53 0.85
C GLU A 35 0.90 6.09 1.01
N ILE A 36 0.01 5.12 1.26
CA ILE A 36 0.36 3.70 1.35
C ILE A 36 0.99 3.23 0.03
N TYR A 37 0.34 3.50 -1.10
CA TYR A 37 0.83 3.07 -2.42
C TYR A 37 2.21 3.68 -2.76
N GLU A 38 2.40 4.96 -2.44
CA GLU A 38 3.68 5.65 -2.61
C GLU A 38 4.77 5.04 -1.74
N LYS A 39 4.47 4.76 -0.46
CA LYS A 39 5.42 4.15 0.47
C LYS A 39 5.79 2.72 0.11
N GLU A 40 4.86 1.93 -0.40
CA GLU A 40 5.17 0.61 -0.95
C GLU A 40 6.15 0.72 -2.12
N THR A 41 5.94 1.70 -3.00
CA THR A 41 6.88 1.96 -4.10
C THR A 41 8.24 2.38 -3.55
N GLU A 42 8.29 3.37 -2.65
CA GLU A 42 9.54 3.88 -2.06
C GLU A 42 10.37 2.77 -1.38
N TYR A 43 9.72 1.92 -0.58
CA TYR A 43 10.40 0.91 0.23
C TYR A 43 10.65 -0.41 -0.48
N PHE A 44 9.83 -0.83 -1.44
CA PHE A 44 9.94 -2.17 -2.02
C PHE A 44 10.43 -2.18 -3.47
N SER A 45 10.23 -1.11 -4.25
CA SER A 45 10.71 -1.05 -5.63
C SER A 45 12.24 -0.88 -5.73
N ASN A 46 12.83 -0.04 -4.88
CA ASN A 46 14.25 0.34 -4.96
C ASN A 46 15.20 -0.65 -4.25
N ASN A 47 14.69 -1.53 -3.40
CA ASN A 47 15.51 -2.49 -2.65
C ASN A 47 16.03 -3.67 -3.50
N ASN A 48 15.62 -3.79 -4.77
CA ASN A 48 16.07 -4.86 -5.68
C ASN A 48 17.23 -4.45 -6.61
N THR A 49 17.74 -3.21 -6.55
CA THR A 49 18.88 -2.76 -7.37
C THR A 49 20.18 -2.63 -6.58
N ALA A 50 20.78 -3.78 -6.23
CA ALA A 50 22.21 -3.94 -5.96
C ALA A 50 22.74 -5.07 -6.88
N SER A 51 22.82 -4.81 -8.18
CA SER A 51 24.00 -4.37 -8.96
C SER A 51 24.79 -5.54 -9.60
N ASN A 52 24.71 -5.59 -10.93
CA ASN A 52 25.63 -6.38 -11.79
C ASN A 52 27.00 -5.69 -11.97
N THR A 53 27.34 -4.68 -11.17
CA THR A 53 28.63 -4.01 -11.25
C THR A 53 29.57 -4.57 -10.19
N GLY A 54 30.39 -5.53 -10.62
CA GLY A 54 31.43 -6.11 -9.78
C GLY A 54 32.43 -5.04 -9.35
N ILE A 55 32.50 -4.78 -8.04
CA ILE A 55 33.72 -4.39 -7.30
C ILE A 55 33.50 -4.87 -5.86
N ALA A 56 34.50 -5.57 -5.33
CA ALA A 56 34.51 -6.14 -4.00
C ALA A 56 34.65 -5.04 -2.95
N GLY A 57 33.74 -5.01 -1.98
CA GLY A 57 33.84 -4.11 -0.83
C GLY A 57 32.48 -3.71 -0.28
N ASN A 58 31.90 -4.57 0.55
CA ASN A 58 30.75 -4.30 1.41
C ASN A 58 29.37 -4.19 0.73
N ARG A 59 28.83 -5.34 0.31
CA ARG A 59 27.46 -5.51 -0.20
C ARG A 59 26.51 -5.78 0.97
N PHE A 60 25.89 -4.74 1.53
CA PHE A 60 24.74 -4.93 2.43
C PHE A 60 23.46 -4.47 1.71
N SER A 61 23.06 -5.21 0.67
CA SER A 61 21.63 -5.34 0.40
C SER A 61 21.13 -6.27 1.48
N TYR A 62 20.52 -5.71 2.53
CA TYR A 62 19.86 -6.47 3.58
C TYR A 62 18.71 -7.23 2.90
N GLY A 63 18.99 -8.48 2.49
CA GLY A 63 18.24 -9.24 1.49
C GLY A 63 16.92 -9.82 1.99
N GLY A 64 16.06 -8.97 2.56
CA GLY A 64 14.73 -9.35 3.00
C GLY A 64 13.83 -8.15 3.25
N ASN A 65 12.55 -8.31 2.98
CA ASN A 65 11.51 -7.33 3.30
C ASN A 65 10.27 -8.06 3.84
N ILE A 66 9.26 -7.33 4.34
CA ILE A 66 8.05 -7.95 4.90
C ILE A 66 7.26 -8.79 3.87
N ILE A 67 7.41 -8.51 2.58
CA ILE A 67 6.76 -9.25 1.51
C ILE A 67 7.44 -10.61 1.28
N LYS A 68 8.76 -10.61 1.21
CA LYS A 68 9.59 -11.76 0.82
C LYS A 68 10.15 -12.53 2.02
N GLY A 69 10.10 -11.97 3.23
CA GLY A 69 10.72 -12.51 4.43
C GLY A 69 12.17 -12.06 4.65
N PHE A 70 12.67 -12.28 5.87
CA PHE A 70 14.00 -11.86 6.33
C PHE A 70 14.95 -13.06 6.59
N ASP A 71 14.84 -14.14 5.81
CA ASP A 71 15.67 -15.35 6.02
C ASP A 71 17.15 -15.14 5.58
N GLY A 72 17.45 -14.05 4.85
CA GLY A 72 18.79 -13.72 4.38
C GLY A 72 19.80 -13.28 5.46
N PHE A 73 19.38 -13.10 6.71
CA PHE A 73 20.25 -12.57 7.77
C PHE A 73 21.08 -13.66 8.49
N ASN A 74 20.67 -14.93 8.39
CA ASN A 74 21.25 -16.02 9.19
C ASN A 74 22.02 -17.09 8.39
N LYS A 75 22.13 -17.00 7.06
CA LYS A 75 22.73 -18.08 6.25
C LYS A 75 24.17 -17.78 5.84
N SER A 76 25.11 -18.41 6.53
CA SER A 76 26.45 -18.66 6.00
C SER A 76 26.36 -19.54 4.73
N HIS A 77 26.54 -18.92 3.56
CA HIS A 77 27.16 -19.49 2.34
C HIS A 77 27.03 -21.02 2.08
N HIS A 78 25.85 -21.62 2.13
CA HIS A 78 25.69 -22.97 1.61
C HIS A 78 24.31 -23.23 0.97
N HIS A 79 24.37 -23.43 -0.35
CA HIS A 79 23.47 -24.25 -1.18
C HIS A 79 21.99 -23.88 -1.28
N SER A 80 21.62 -23.26 -2.40
CA SER A 80 20.74 -23.86 -3.43
C SER A 80 20.30 -22.78 -4.41
N ALA A 81 20.95 -22.74 -5.58
CA ALA A 81 20.49 -21.96 -6.73
C ALA A 81 19.31 -22.67 -7.42
N GLY A 82 18.22 -22.84 -6.68
CA GLY A 82 17.01 -23.50 -7.15
C GLY A 82 15.79 -22.72 -6.71
N GLN A 83 15.23 -21.93 -7.64
CA GLN A 83 13.91 -21.30 -7.53
C GLN A 83 13.73 -20.36 -6.33
N ASP A 84 14.60 -19.36 -6.20
CA ASP A 84 14.46 -18.38 -5.14
C ASP A 84 13.41 -17.30 -5.50
N SER A 85 12.23 -17.40 -4.88
CA SER A 85 11.18 -16.37 -4.92
C SER A 85 11.68 -14.99 -4.45
N HIS A 86 12.80 -14.93 -3.72
CA HIS A 86 13.38 -13.67 -3.27
C HIS A 86 13.99 -12.85 -4.43
N HIS A 87 14.29 -13.47 -5.58
CA HIS A 87 14.95 -12.81 -6.71
C HIS A 87 13.99 -12.22 -7.78
N ARG A 88 12.67 -12.45 -7.66
CA ARG A 88 11.66 -11.80 -8.52
C ARG A 88 11.62 -10.31 -8.18
N GLY A 89 11.64 -9.43 -9.19
CA GLY A 89 11.47 -7.98 -8.97
C GLY A 89 10.15 -7.67 -8.25
N PHE A 90 10.08 -6.51 -7.59
CA PHE A 90 8.84 -6.03 -6.97
C PHE A 90 7.77 -5.82 -8.05
N ASN A 91 6.61 -6.49 -7.91
CA ASN A 91 5.48 -6.33 -8.82
C ASN A 91 4.27 -5.76 -8.09
N ASP A 92 3.23 -5.39 -8.82
CA ASP A 92 2.01 -4.87 -8.21
C ASP A 92 1.26 -5.92 -7.37
N ASP A 93 1.43 -7.22 -7.67
CA ASP A 93 0.95 -8.32 -6.82
C ASP A 93 1.59 -8.33 -5.42
N ASP A 94 2.77 -7.71 -5.27
CA ASP A 94 3.52 -7.63 -4.02
C ASP A 94 3.10 -6.45 -3.13
N ARG A 95 2.14 -5.62 -3.59
CA ARG A 95 1.60 -4.44 -2.88
C ARG A 95 0.52 -4.82 -1.87
N ILE A 96 0.88 -5.70 -0.93
CA ILE A 96 -0.06 -6.33 -0.01
C ILE A 96 -0.82 -5.32 0.88
N PHE A 97 -0.26 -4.12 1.11
CA PHE A 97 -0.94 -3.09 1.90
C PHE A 97 -2.02 -2.40 1.07
N SER A 98 -1.71 -1.97 -0.17
CA SER A 98 -2.72 -1.41 -1.07
C SER A 98 -3.80 -2.44 -1.43
N LEU A 99 -3.40 -3.69 -1.68
CA LEU A 99 -4.32 -4.79 -2.00
C LEU A 99 -5.23 -5.20 -0.83
N SER A 100 -4.95 -4.74 0.40
CA SER A 100 -5.86 -4.93 1.54
C SER A 100 -7.12 -4.05 1.46
N SER A 101 -7.11 -3.02 0.62
CA SER A 101 -8.24 -2.11 0.41
C SER A 101 -9.11 -2.58 -0.76
N ALA A 102 -10.37 -2.94 -0.48
CA ALA A 102 -11.32 -3.34 -1.53
C ALA A 102 -11.63 -2.22 -2.52
N ILE A 103 -11.50 -0.96 -2.11
CA ILE A 103 -11.68 0.21 -2.97
C ILE A 103 -10.54 0.27 -3.98
N PHE A 104 -9.30 0.11 -3.51
CA PHE A 104 -8.11 0.05 -4.36
C PHE A 104 -8.21 -1.11 -5.38
N VAL A 105 -8.54 -2.32 -4.94
CA VAL A 105 -8.69 -3.49 -5.83
C VAL A 105 -9.75 -3.24 -6.91
N LYS A 106 -10.89 -2.66 -6.52
CA LYS A 106 -11.95 -2.32 -7.48
C LYS A 106 -11.48 -1.27 -8.50
N GLN A 107 -10.74 -0.26 -8.07
CA GLN A 107 -10.20 0.78 -8.95
C GLN A 107 -9.21 0.19 -9.96
N GLN A 108 -8.32 -0.70 -9.50
CA GLN A 108 -7.37 -1.39 -10.38
C GLN A 108 -8.10 -2.25 -11.42
N GLN A 109 -9.12 -3.00 -11.01
CA GLN A 109 -9.88 -3.84 -11.93
C GLN A 109 -10.65 -3.03 -12.98
N GLN A 110 -11.24 -1.89 -12.59
CA GLN A 110 -11.89 -0.98 -13.55
C GLN A 110 -10.91 -0.42 -14.58
N GLN A 111 -9.69 -0.06 -14.15
CA GLN A 111 -8.65 0.36 -15.07
C GLN A 111 -8.27 -0.78 -16.02
N MET A 112 -8.14 -2.01 -15.55
CA MET A 112 -7.82 -3.15 -16.43
C MET A 112 -8.92 -3.43 -17.46
N ASP A 113 -10.19 -3.41 -17.03
CA ASP A 113 -11.34 -3.64 -17.92
C ASP A 113 -11.42 -2.55 -19.01
N ASP A 114 -11.13 -1.29 -18.69
CA ASP A 114 -11.12 -0.20 -19.67
C ASP A 114 -10.00 -0.36 -20.74
N TRP A 115 -8.88 -1.00 -20.40
CA TRP A 115 -7.78 -1.26 -21.34
C TRP A 115 -8.03 -2.45 -22.27
N GLU A 116 -8.93 -3.38 -21.94
CA GLU A 116 -9.26 -4.52 -22.82
C GLU A 116 -10.31 -4.19 -23.90
N VAL A 117 -10.94 -3.01 -23.82
CA VAL A 117 -12.01 -2.57 -24.73
C VAL A 117 -11.50 -1.70 -25.89
N GLU A 118 -10.21 -1.34 -25.92
CA GLU A 118 -9.51 -0.67 -27.04
C GLU A 118 -8.75 -1.65 -27.94
#